data_AF-X1I0H2-F1
#
_entry.id   AF-X1I0H2-F1
#
_cell.length_a   1.000
_cell.length_b   1.000
_cell.length_c   1.000
_cell.angle_alpha   90.00
_cell.angle_beta   90.00
_cell.angle_gamma   90.00
#
_symmetry.space_group_name_H-M   'P 1'
#
loop_
_entity.id
_entity.type
_entity.pdbx_description
1 polymer ?
#
loop_
_entity_poly.entity_id
_entity_poly.type
_entity_poly.pdbx_seq_one_letter_code
_entity_poly.pdbx_strand_id
1 'polypeptide(L)'
;MKRTTGHKEPWGEFVDVKINAPDLLQQEIDKKPPGRVWISGVCDPYQPIETRYELTRECLEILVEHDWPITIQTKSALVVRDI
;
A
#
# COMPACT_ATOMS: atom_id res chain seq x y z
N MET A 1 -1.64 5.96 -12.77
CA MET A 1 -1.52 5.53 -14.19
C MET A 1 -1.67 6.74 -15.08
N LYS A 2 -0.79 6.93 -16.06
CA LYS A 2 -0.72 8.15 -16.91
C LYS A 2 -2.08 8.59 -17.48
N ARG A 3 -2.93 7.62 -17.85
CA ARG A 3 -4.30 7.85 -18.37
C ARG A 3 -5.24 8.57 -17.40
N THR A 4 -5.08 8.40 -16.08
CA THR A 4 -6.03 8.91 -15.06
C THR A 4 -5.48 10.05 -14.22
N THR A 5 -4.19 10.34 -14.28
CA THR A 5 -3.49 11.27 -13.37
C THR A 5 -2.93 12.50 -14.08
N GLY A 6 -2.94 12.51 -15.42
CA GLY A 6 -2.52 13.67 -16.20
C GLY A 6 -1.01 13.87 -16.27
N HIS A 7 -0.20 12.90 -15.82
CA HIS A 7 1.26 12.93 -15.96
C HIS A 7 1.68 13.16 -17.42
N LYS A 8 2.62 14.08 -17.61
CA LYS A 8 3.25 14.38 -18.91
C LYS A 8 4.56 13.62 -19.07
N GLU A 9 5.20 13.30 -17.94
CA GLU A 9 6.43 12.55 -17.79
C GLU A 9 6.37 11.17 -18.48
N PRO A 10 7.51 10.64 -18.96
CA PRO A 10 7.60 9.28 -19.47
C PRO A 10 7.07 8.23 -18.48
N TRP A 11 6.53 7.13 -19.00
CA TRP A 11 6.08 6.04 -18.17
C TRP A 11 7.28 5.39 -17.45
N GLY A 12 7.15 5.17 -16.14
CA GLY A 12 8.23 4.63 -15.30
C GLY A 12 9.08 5.69 -14.58
N GLU A 13 8.90 6.98 -14.91
CA GLU A 13 9.64 8.08 -14.26
C GLU A 13 8.87 8.78 -13.14
N PHE A 14 7.66 8.31 -12.84
CA PHE A 14 6.81 8.91 -11.81
C PHE A 14 6.17 7.84 -10.93
N VAL A 15 5.87 8.24 -9.69
CA VAL A 15 5.16 7.43 -8.70
C VAL A 15 4.05 8.29 -8.09
N ASP A 16 2.82 7.79 -8.16
CA ASP A 16 1.65 8.38 -7.52
C ASP A 16 1.53 7.86 -6.08
N VAL A 17 1.72 8.72 -5.08
CA VAL A 17 1.59 8.34 -3.67
C VAL A 17 0.17 8.65 -3.18
N LYS A 18 -0.51 7.65 -2.60
CA LYS A 18 -1.88 7.78 -2.06
C LYS A 18 -1.84 7.98 -0.56
N ILE A 19 -1.56 9.21 -0.15
CA ILE A 19 -1.28 9.57 1.25
C ILE A 19 -2.46 9.28 2.18
N ASN A 20 -3.69 9.39 1.70
CA ASN A 20 -4.91 9.14 2.48
C ASN A 20 -5.30 7.64 2.57
N ALA A 21 -4.44 6.72 2.15
CA ALA A 21 -4.75 5.29 2.16
C ALA A 21 -4.98 4.72 3.58
N PRO A 22 -4.14 5.01 4.60
CA PRO A 22 -4.36 4.54 5.97
C PRO A 22 -5.68 5.08 6.56
N ASP A 23 -5.95 6.38 6.38
CA ASP A 23 -7.19 7.01 6.87
C ASP A 23 -8.44 6.34 6.29
N LEU A 24 -8.44 6.06 4.98
CA LEU A 24 -9.55 5.38 4.32
C LEU A 24 -9.68 3.94 4.79
N LEU A 25 -8.56 3.24 4.99
CA LEU A 25 -8.57 1.87 5.50
C LEU A 25 -9.19 1.83 6.90
N GLN A 26 -8.78 2.72 7.80
CA GLN A 26 -9.31 2.81 9.16
C GLN A 26 -10.83 3.03 9.17
N GLN A 27 -11.36 3.81 8.23
CA GLN A 27 -12.81 4.04 8.14
C GLN A 27 -13.58 2.85 7.55
N GLU A 28 -12.93 2.03 6.72
CA GLU A 28 -13.56 0.94 5.98
C GLU A 28 -13.43 -0.41 6.65
N ILE A 29 -12.45 -0.58 7.54
CA ILE A 29 -12.08 -1.85 8.16
C ILE A 29 -13.26 -2.51 8.90
N ASP A 30 -14.06 -1.72 9.63
CA ASP A 30 -15.21 -2.23 10.40
C ASP A 30 -16.49 -2.34 9.57
N LYS A 31 -16.51 -1.76 8.36
CA LYS A 31 -17.69 -1.78 7.48
C LYS A 31 -17.76 -3.04 6.62
N LYS A 32 -16.67 -3.79 6.50
CA LYS A 32 -16.55 -4.94 5.61
C LYS A 32 -16.28 -6.21 6.40
N PRO A 33 -16.83 -7.36 5.98
CA PRO A 33 -16.46 -8.62 6.60
C PRO A 33 -14.96 -8.91 6.36
N PRO A 34 -14.25 -9.46 7.35
CA PRO A 34 -12.85 -9.83 7.21
C PRO A 34 -12.62 -10.73 6.00
N GLY A 35 -11.65 -10.36 5.18
CA GLY A 35 -11.22 -11.10 4.00
C GLY A 35 -9.71 -11.04 3.85
N ARG A 36 -9.15 -11.90 3.01
CA ARG A 36 -7.70 -11.85 2.76
C ARG A 36 -7.34 -10.60 1.95
N VAL A 37 -6.51 -9.73 2.52
CA VAL A 37 -5.99 -8.54 1.85
C VAL A 37 -4.74 -8.91 1.07
N TRP A 38 -4.75 -8.64 -0.22
CA TRP A 38 -3.58 -8.79 -1.08
C TRP A 38 -2.95 -7.43 -1.37
N ILE A 39 -1.71 -7.26 -0.91
CA ILE A 39 -0.89 -6.07 -1.16
C ILE A 39 0.08 -6.40 -2.30
N SER A 40 0.23 -5.46 -3.24
CA SER A 40 0.94 -5.60 -4.54
C SER A 40 0.09 -6.03 -5.76
N GLY A 41 -1.21 -5.74 -5.78
CA GLY A 41 -2.07 -6.08 -6.92
C GLY A 41 -1.75 -5.34 -8.24
N VAL A 42 -1.14 -4.14 -8.18
CA VAL A 42 -0.80 -3.33 -9.37
C VAL A 42 0.64 -2.85 -9.35
N CYS A 43 1.08 -2.29 -8.22
CA CYS A 43 2.44 -1.80 -8.03
C CYS A 43 3.02 -2.45 -6.77
N ASP A 44 4.34 -2.65 -6.75
CA ASP A 44 5.05 -3.09 -5.55
C ASP A 44 4.84 -2.06 -4.42
N PRO A 45 4.44 -2.47 -3.21
CA PRO A 45 4.20 -1.56 -2.08
C PRO A 45 5.51 -1.01 -1.49
N TYR A 46 6.63 -1.72 -1.67
CA TYR A 46 7.93 -1.41 -1.08
C TYR A 46 8.87 -0.72 -2.07
N GLN A 47 8.34 0.21 -2.87
CA GLN A 47 9.16 1.08 -3.70
C GLN A 47 10.10 1.94 -2.84
N PRO A 48 11.24 2.42 -3.36
CA PRO A 48 12.21 3.18 -2.56
C PRO A 48 11.62 4.36 -1.80
N ILE A 49 10.55 4.98 -2.32
CA ILE A 49 9.91 6.13 -1.66
C ILE A 49 9.12 5.75 -0.39
N GLU A 50 8.77 4.47 -0.24
CA GLU A 50 8.09 3.93 0.94
C GLU A 50 8.94 4.07 2.22
N THR A 51 10.27 4.16 2.12
CA THR A 51 11.13 4.42 3.29
C THR A 51 10.85 5.77 3.94
N ARG A 52 10.21 6.69 3.21
CA ARG A 52 9.85 8.02 3.69
C ARG A 52 8.37 8.13 4.05
N TYR A 53 7.52 7.49 3.27
CA TYR A 53 6.07 7.63 3.41
C TYR A 53 5.47 6.64 4.40
N GLU A 54 6.04 5.44 4.52
CA GLU A 54 5.61 4.40 5.46
C GLU A 54 4.12 4.02 5.39
N LEU A 55 3.45 4.33 4.28
CA LEU A 55 2.00 4.12 4.13
C LEU A 55 1.65 2.63 4.14
N THR A 56 2.52 1.79 3.59
CA THR A 56 2.32 0.34 3.63
C THR A 56 2.40 -0.14 5.08
N ARG A 57 3.37 0.37 5.85
CA ARG A 57 3.51 0.04 7.26
C ARG A 57 2.28 0.45 8.05
N GLU A 58 1.83 1.70 7.92
CA GLU A 58 0.63 2.18 8.60
C GLU A 58 -0.60 1.33 8.24
N CYS A 59 -0.76 0.97 6.95
CA CYS A 59 -1.84 0.06 6.55
C CYS A 59 -1.71 -1.33 7.18
N LEU A 60 -0.51 -1.88 7.28
CA LEU A 60 -0.26 -3.18 7.89
C LEU A 60 -0.59 -3.17 9.39
N GLU A 61 -0.21 -2.11 10.10
CA GLU A 61 -0.52 -1.93 11.53
C GLU A 61 -2.05 -1.98 11.74
N ILE A 62 -2.83 -1.23 10.95
CA ILE A 62 -4.30 -1.25 11.00
C ILE A 62 -4.86 -2.65 10.70
N LEU A 63 -4.35 -3.33 9.68
CA LEU A 63 -4.84 -4.67 9.32
C LEU A 63 -4.56 -5.70 10.41
N VAL A 64 -3.38 -5.63 11.04
CA VAL A 64 -2.98 -6.53 12.13
C VAL A 64 -3.81 -6.27 13.38
N GLU A 65 -4.04 -4.99 13.74
CA GLU A 65 -4.88 -4.62 14.88
C GLU A 65 -6.31 -5.13 14.77
N HIS A 66 -6.83 -5.33 13.55
CA HIS A 66 -8.17 -5.83 13.28
C HIS A 66 -8.21 -7.33 12.85
N ASP A 67 -7.10 -8.08 13.03
CA ASP A 67 -7.00 -9.51 12.70
C ASP A 67 -7.29 -9.87 11.23
N TRP A 68 -6.99 -8.98 10.28
CA TRP A 68 -7.18 -9.24 8.86
C TRP A 68 -6.06 -10.13 8.30
N PRO A 69 -6.38 -11.23 7.58
CA PRO A 69 -5.36 -12.03 6.92
C PRO A 69 -4.69 -11.25 5.78
N ILE A 70 -3.36 -11.17 5.79
CA ILE A 70 -2.59 -10.37 4.82
C ILE A 70 -1.75 -11.29 3.91
N THR A 71 -1.62 -10.93 2.64
CA THR A 71 -0.66 -11.50 1.71
C THR A 71 0.08 -10.38 0.99
N ILE A 72 1.40 -10.37 1.12
CA ILE A 72 2.26 -9.38 0.49
C ILE A 72 3.09 -10.09 -0.58
N GLN A 73 3.12 -9.53 -1.79
CA GLN A 73 4.06 -9.95 -2.83
C GLN A 73 5.01 -8.80 -3.10
N THR A 74 6.32 -9.01 -2.95
CA THR A 74 7.32 -7.97 -3.22
C THR A 74 8.66 -8.60 -3.56
N LYS A 75 9.49 -7.88 -4.30
CA LYS A 75 10.91 -8.22 -4.52
C LYS A 75 11.86 -7.32 -3.73
N SER A 76 11.32 -6.34 -3.00
CA SER A 76 12.09 -5.39 -2.22
C SER A 76 12.51 -6.00 -0.88
N ALA A 77 13.76 -5.78 -0.49
CA ALA A 77 14.25 -6.17 0.84
C ALA A 77 13.65 -5.30 1.97
N LEU A 78 13.00 -4.18 1.63
CA LEU A 78 12.41 -3.27 2.62
C LEU A 78 11.27 -3.94 3.42
N VAL A 79 10.66 -4.99 2.88
CA VAL A 79 9.64 -5.79 3.59
C VAL A 79 10.13 -6.35 4.92
N VAL A 80 11.43 -6.59 5.08
CA VAL A 80 12.02 -7.12 6.32
C VAL A 80 11.82 -6.18 7.51
N ARG A 81 11.55 -4.88 7.28
CA ARG A 81 11.19 -3.92 8.33
C ARG A 81 9.86 -4.26 9.01
N ASP A 82 8.95 -4.89 8.28
CA ASP A 82 7.54 -5.06 8.65
C ASP A 82 7.16 -6.54 8.91
N ILE A 83 8.15 -7.42 9.07
CA ILE A 83 8.02 -8.83 9.51
C ILE A 83 8.40 -8.91 10.99
#